data_AF-A0A7C3EUZ5-F1
#
_entry.id   AF-A0A7C3EUZ5-F1
#
_cell.length_a   1.000
_cell.length_b   1.000
_cell.length_c   1.000
_cell.angle_alpha   90.00
_cell.angle_beta   90.00
_cell.angle_gamma   90.00
#
_symmetry.space_group_name_H-M   'P 1'
#
loop_
_entity.id
_entity.type
_entity.pdbx_description
1 polymer ?
#
loop_
_entity_poly.entity_id
_entity_poly.type
_entity_poly.pdbx_seq_one_letter_code
_entity_poly.pdbx_strand_id
1 'polypeptide(L)'
;MNVLAEHIWLGVVAALLFVAGLATAGPVVQRDHRWLMALPLAVVRLVLRLIGPQFRAVPAFVVIFVFNSVVICLYMLSGALIVLPGAMAFLTGLNIGVVTLKANEIEVPGGQGSLGALVATAEGREVPRWAGLCGLLVLVLELPSFWVSVGMGIGMARKLSAAGAYTLANLQALAIERLHAYWMTIIPALCLSALAEVAAIRGRARARGAS
;
A
#
# COMPACT_ATOMS: atom_id res chain seq x y z
N MET A 1 -9.67 26.29 1.87
CA MET A 1 -8.31 25.76 2.12
C MET A 1 -8.19 24.40 1.44
N ASN A 2 -6.99 23.99 1.00
CA ASN A 2 -6.80 22.71 0.32
C ASN A 2 -6.89 21.58 1.37
N VAL A 3 -7.89 20.70 1.25
CA VAL A 3 -8.13 19.55 2.13
C VAL A 3 -6.84 18.75 2.33
N LEU A 4 -6.03 18.60 1.29
CA LEU A 4 -4.77 17.87 1.38
C LEU A 4 -3.81 18.51 2.38
N ALA A 5 -3.63 19.84 2.29
CA ALA A 5 -2.70 20.60 3.11
C ALA A 5 -3.09 20.60 4.60
N GLU A 6 -4.40 20.67 4.89
CA GLU A 6 -4.92 20.60 6.25
C GLU A 6 -4.60 19.27 6.95
N HIS A 7 -4.45 18.20 6.19
CA HIS A 7 -4.28 16.85 6.73
C HIS A 7 -2.84 16.33 6.61
N ILE A 8 -1.88 17.13 6.13
CA ILE A 8 -0.45 16.72 6.02
C ILE A 8 0.09 16.28 7.37
N TRP A 9 -0.18 17.03 8.44
CA TRP A 9 0.31 16.67 9.78
C TRP A 9 -0.29 15.36 10.29
N LEU A 10 -1.56 15.11 10.00
CA LEU A 10 -2.19 13.81 10.29
C LEU A 10 -1.60 12.69 9.43
N GLY A 11 -1.16 13.00 8.22
CA GLY A 11 -0.37 12.09 7.39
C GLY A 11 0.98 11.76 8.01
N VAL A 12 1.68 12.73 8.62
CA VAL A 12 2.92 12.47 9.38
C VAL A 12 2.64 11.53 10.56
N VAL A 13 1.55 11.73 11.30
CA VAL A 13 1.14 10.80 12.37
C VAL A 13 0.88 9.40 11.81
N ALA A 14 0.18 9.29 10.66
CA ALA A 14 -0.03 8.01 9.99
C ALA A 14 1.29 7.36 9.55
N ALA A 15 2.27 8.14 9.08
CA ALA A 15 3.61 7.65 8.74
C ALA A 15 4.34 7.10 9.96
N LEU A 16 4.26 7.77 11.11
CA LEU A 16 4.85 7.28 12.36
C LEU A 16 4.20 5.97 12.83
N LEU A 17 2.86 5.87 12.77
CA LEU A 17 2.14 4.64 13.08
C LEU A 17 2.51 3.50 12.13
N PHE A 18 2.66 3.81 10.85
CA PHE A 18 3.13 2.86 9.85
C PHE A 18 4.55 2.35 10.16
N VAL A 19 5.49 3.25 10.48
CA VAL A 19 6.86 2.88 10.86
C VAL A 19 6.86 2.04 12.14
N ALA A 20 6.01 2.37 13.12
CA ALA A 20 5.85 1.57 14.33
C ALA A 20 5.37 0.15 13.98
N GLY A 21 4.35 0.02 13.11
CA GLY A 21 3.89 -1.27 12.60
C GLY A 21 5.01 -2.06 11.91
N LEU A 22 5.76 -1.40 11.04
CA LEU A 22 6.90 -1.99 10.34
C LEU A 22 7.96 -2.53 11.32
N ALA A 23 8.31 -1.75 12.35
CA ALA A 23 9.26 -2.15 13.38
C ALA A 23 8.76 -3.35 14.20
N THR A 24 7.44 -3.46 14.42
CA THR A 24 6.85 -4.61 15.12
C THR A 24 6.82 -5.90 14.30
N ALA A 25 7.05 -5.86 12.98
CA ALA A 25 7.05 -7.05 12.14
C ALA A 25 8.13 -8.07 12.52
N GLY A 26 9.34 -7.62 12.88
CA GLY A 26 10.43 -8.49 13.32
C GLY A 26 10.04 -9.37 14.52
N PRO A 27 9.62 -8.76 15.65
CA PRO A 27 9.10 -9.48 16.81
C PRO A 27 7.94 -10.43 16.50
N VAL A 28 7.02 -10.03 15.60
CA VAL A 28 5.85 -10.85 15.20
C VAL A 28 6.27 -12.10 14.44
N VAL A 29 7.20 -11.96 13.50
CA VAL A 29 7.74 -13.07 12.72
C VAL A 29 8.60 -14.00 13.59
N GLN A 30 9.44 -13.46 14.46
CA GLN A 30 10.31 -14.25 15.36
C GLN A 30 9.52 -15.10 16.35
N ARG A 31 8.34 -14.63 16.80
CA ARG A 31 7.48 -15.34 17.76
C ARG A 31 6.42 -16.24 17.10
N ASP A 32 6.46 -16.40 15.77
CA ASP A 32 5.48 -17.16 14.98
C ASP A 32 4.02 -16.82 15.34
N HIS A 33 3.69 -15.53 15.48
CA HIS A 33 2.32 -15.11 15.77
C HIS A 33 1.41 -15.26 14.54
N ARG A 34 0.94 -16.49 14.30
CA ARG A 34 0.23 -16.91 13.08
C ARG A 34 -0.97 -16.05 12.72
N TRP A 35 -1.74 -15.59 13.71
CA TRP A 35 -2.91 -14.74 13.50
C TRP A 35 -2.57 -13.38 12.91
N LEU A 36 -1.50 -12.74 13.40
CA LEU A 36 -1.03 -11.45 12.89
C LEU A 36 -0.39 -11.58 11.51
N MET A 37 0.15 -12.76 11.18
CA MET A 37 0.73 -13.04 9.86
C MET A 37 -0.30 -13.49 8.82
N ALA A 38 -1.44 -14.04 9.26
CA ALA A 38 -2.44 -14.62 8.36
C ALA A 38 -3.00 -13.59 7.38
N LEU A 39 -3.35 -12.39 7.87
CA LEU A 39 -3.88 -11.30 7.04
C LEU A 39 -2.85 -10.83 5.98
N PRO A 40 -1.60 -10.45 6.32
CA PRO A 40 -0.63 -10.02 5.32
C PRO A 40 -0.37 -11.08 4.25
N LEU A 41 -0.22 -12.35 4.65
CA LEU A 41 0.01 -13.44 3.70
C LEU A 41 -1.21 -13.71 2.81
N ALA A 42 -2.42 -13.61 3.35
CA ALA A 42 -3.65 -13.78 2.58
C ALA A 42 -3.81 -12.69 1.51
N VAL A 43 -3.52 -11.43 1.87
CA VAL A 43 -3.59 -10.29 0.94
C VAL A 43 -2.59 -10.48 -0.21
N VAL A 44 -1.33 -10.82 0.09
CA VAL A 44 -0.32 -11.04 -0.96
C VAL A 44 -0.72 -12.19 -1.88
N ARG A 45 -1.18 -13.31 -1.31
CA ARG A 45 -1.65 -14.46 -2.12
C ARG A 45 -2.83 -14.07 -3.02
N LEU A 46 -3.75 -13.24 -2.53
CA LEU A 46 -4.85 -12.72 -3.34
C LEU A 46 -4.33 -11.87 -4.51
N VAL A 47 -3.42 -10.93 -4.25
CA VAL A 47 -2.84 -10.08 -5.30
C VAL A 47 -2.08 -10.92 -6.34
N LEU A 48 -1.28 -11.89 -5.90
CA LEU A 48 -0.57 -12.80 -6.80
C LEU A 48 -1.53 -13.65 -7.66
N ARG A 49 -2.64 -14.11 -7.08
CA ARG A 49 -3.69 -14.82 -7.83
C ARG A 49 -4.36 -13.92 -8.88
N LEU A 50 -4.57 -12.64 -8.57
CA LEU A 50 -5.17 -11.67 -9.50
C LEU A 50 -4.23 -11.30 -10.65
N ILE A 51 -2.93 -11.17 -10.39
CA ILE A 51 -1.91 -10.94 -11.43
C ILE A 51 -1.79 -12.18 -12.34
N GLY A 52 -2.00 -13.37 -11.78
CA GLY A 52 -1.98 -14.63 -12.50
C GLY A 52 -0.55 -15.21 -12.68
N PRO A 53 -0.45 -16.41 -13.25
CA PRO A 53 0.81 -17.16 -13.32
C PRO A 53 1.78 -16.63 -14.38
N GLN A 54 1.36 -15.76 -15.29
CA GLN A 54 2.23 -15.18 -16.31
C GLN A 54 2.17 -13.67 -16.23
N PHE A 55 3.33 -13.02 -16.04
CA PHE A 55 3.37 -11.57 -15.96
C PHE A 55 2.99 -10.93 -17.29
N ARG A 56 1.86 -10.23 -17.30
CA ARG A 56 1.40 -9.40 -18.41
C ARG A 56 1.28 -7.96 -17.92
N ALA A 57 1.98 -7.05 -18.59
CA ALA A 57 2.13 -5.67 -18.12
C ALA A 57 0.78 -4.95 -17.91
N VAL A 58 -0.17 -5.10 -18.84
CA VAL A 58 -1.49 -4.43 -18.75
C VAL A 58 -2.35 -5.00 -17.63
N PRO A 59 -2.57 -6.33 -17.51
CA PRO A 59 -3.26 -6.91 -16.36
C PRO A 59 -2.60 -6.56 -15.02
N ALA A 60 -1.27 -6.64 -14.92
CA ALA A 60 -0.55 -6.28 -13.70
C ALA A 60 -0.77 -4.81 -13.33
N PHE A 61 -0.69 -3.89 -14.31
CA PHE A 61 -0.99 -2.47 -14.11
C PHE A 61 -2.40 -2.27 -13.56
N VAL A 62 -3.41 -2.86 -14.21
CA VAL A 62 -4.81 -2.72 -13.80
C VAL A 62 -5.01 -3.26 -12.38
N VAL A 63 -4.46 -4.42 -12.06
CA VAL A 63 -4.57 -5.01 -10.73
C VAL A 63 -3.90 -4.11 -9.68
N ILE A 64 -2.65 -3.68 -9.89
CA ILE A 64 -1.92 -2.83 -8.94
C ILE A 64 -2.65 -1.51 -8.74
N PHE A 65 -3.00 -0.83 -9.84
CA PHE A 65 -3.66 0.47 -9.81
C PHE A 65 -5.02 0.40 -9.12
N VAL A 66 -5.88 -0.55 -9.51
CA VAL A 66 -7.23 -0.68 -8.93
C VAL A 66 -7.14 -1.11 -7.48
N PHE A 67 -6.30 -2.09 -7.16
CA PHE A 67 -6.12 -2.57 -5.79
C PHE A 67 -5.66 -1.43 -4.86
N ASN A 68 -4.59 -0.72 -5.22
CA ASN A 68 -4.09 0.38 -4.41
C ASN A 68 -5.09 1.53 -4.32
N SER A 69 -5.74 1.89 -5.45
CA SER A 69 -6.74 2.96 -5.47
C SER A 69 -7.96 2.65 -4.61
N VAL A 70 -8.43 1.39 -4.60
CA VAL A 70 -9.57 0.97 -3.78
C VAL A 70 -9.16 0.89 -2.32
N VAL A 71 -8.06 0.20 -2.00
CA VAL A 71 -7.63 -0.02 -0.62
C VAL A 71 -7.33 1.30 0.10
N ILE A 72 -6.59 2.20 -0.53
CA ILE A 72 -6.25 3.50 0.08
C ILE A 72 -7.50 4.38 0.22
N CYS A 73 -8.43 4.34 -0.75
CA CYS A 73 -9.72 5.03 -0.64
C CYS A 73 -10.54 4.49 0.54
N LEU A 74 -10.60 3.17 0.72
CA LEU A 74 -11.27 2.55 1.86
C LEU A 74 -10.62 2.94 3.18
N TYR A 75 -9.30 3.08 3.26
CA TYR A 75 -8.63 3.57 4.47
C TYR A 75 -8.98 5.02 4.79
N MET A 76 -9.09 5.88 3.79
CA MET A 76 -9.58 7.23 3.98
C MET A 76 -11.04 7.25 4.49
N LEU A 77 -11.93 6.49 3.84
CA LEU A 77 -13.34 6.39 4.22
C LEU A 77 -13.56 5.68 5.56
N SER A 78 -12.61 4.85 6.00
CA SER A 78 -12.64 4.18 7.28
C SER A 78 -12.69 5.14 8.47
N GLY A 79 -12.42 6.45 8.26
CA GLY A 79 -12.62 7.49 9.26
C GLY A 79 -14.06 7.63 9.76
N ALA A 80 -15.04 7.00 9.10
CA ALA A 80 -16.39 6.83 9.64
C ALA A 80 -16.35 6.03 10.96
N LEU A 81 -15.40 5.11 11.06
CA LEU A 81 -15.10 4.32 12.24
C LEU A 81 -13.90 4.99 12.94
N ILE A 82 -14.20 5.89 13.88
CA ILE A 82 -13.29 6.88 14.50
C ILE A 82 -11.83 6.41 14.72
N VAL A 83 -11.62 5.18 15.20
CA VAL A 83 -10.28 4.65 15.56
C VAL A 83 -9.59 3.94 14.39
N LEU A 84 -10.35 3.50 13.39
CA LEU A 84 -9.90 2.56 12.37
C LEU A 84 -8.78 3.10 11.46
N PRO A 85 -8.75 4.35 10.99
CA PRO A 85 -7.68 4.83 10.10
C PRO A 85 -6.29 4.70 10.71
N GLY A 86 -6.14 5.06 11.98
CA GLY A 86 -4.86 4.96 12.70
C GLY A 86 -4.43 3.50 12.88
N ALA A 87 -5.37 2.61 13.21
CA ALA A 87 -5.10 1.18 13.27
C ALA A 87 -4.65 0.63 11.90
N MET A 88 -5.30 1.05 10.81
CA MET A 88 -4.91 0.64 9.46
C MET A 88 -3.51 1.14 9.08
N ALA A 89 -3.09 2.34 9.51
CA ALA A 89 -1.70 2.78 9.31
C ALA A 89 -0.70 1.78 9.92
N PHE A 90 -0.90 1.43 11.19
CA PHE A 90 -0.06 0.48 11.89
C PHE A 90 -0.11 -0.92 11.26
N LEU A 91 -1.31 -1.44 10.99
CA LEU A 91 -1.49 -2.77 10.41
C LEU A 91 -0.88 -2.88 9.01
N THR A 92 -0.98 -1.84 8.17
CA THR A 92 -0.33 -1.83 6.85
C THR A 92 1.19 -1.83 6.97
N GLY A 93 1.76 -1.09 7.92
CA GLY A 93 3.20 -1.14 8.20
C GLY A 93 3.65 -2.53 8.64
N LEU A 94 2.91 -3.14 9.57
CA LEU A 94 3.13 -4.53 10.00
C LEU A 94 3.02 -5.50 8.82
N ASN A 95 1.99 -5.35 7.98
CA ASN A 95 1.77 -6.20 6.83
C ASN A 95 2.96 -6.18 5.86
N ILE A 96 3.41 -4.98 5.49
CA ILE A 96 4.56 -4.82 4.59
C ILE A 96 5.81 -5.43 5.24
N GLY A 97 6.07 -5.18 6.51
CA GLY A 97 7.22 -5.76 7.22
C GLY A 97 7.20 -7.29 7.26
N VAL A 98 6.05 -7.89 7.58
CA VAL A 98 5.89 -9.36 7.61
C VAL A 98 6.14 -9.93 6.21
N VAL A 99 5.55 -9.33 5.18
CA VAL A 99 5.72 -9.77 3.78
C VAL A 99 7.17 -9.66 3.34
N THR A 100 7.86 -8.58 3.67
CA THR A 100 9.29 -8.41 3.34
C THR A 100 10.14 -9.48 4.03
N LEU A 101 9.93 -9.74 5.31
CA LEU A 101 10.69 -10.75 6.07
C LEU A 101 10.37 -12.18 5.61
N LYS A 102 9.14 -12.46 5.20
CA LYS A 102 8.67 -13.78 4.75
C LYS A 102 8.73 -13.96 3.24
N ALA A 103 9.27 -13.01 2.48
CA ALA A 103 9.21 -13.02 1.02
C ALA A 103 9.74 -14.35 0.42
N ASN A 104 10.84 -14.88 0.94
CA ASN A 104 11.44 -16.13 0.48
C ASN A 104 10.58 -17.38 0.72
N GLU A 105 9.63 -17.34 1.65
CA GLU A 105 8.72 -18.44 1.99
C GLU A 105 7.39 -18.37 1.22
N ILE A 106 7.09 -17.24 0.57
CA ILE A 106 5.83 -17.04 -0.16
C ILE A 106 5.99 -17.62 -1.57
N GLU A 107 5.36 -18.75 -1.84
CA GLU A 107 5.34 -19.35 -3.18
C GLU A 107 4.49 -18.54 -4.16
N VAL A 108 5.01 -18.38 -5.38
CA VAL A 108 4.32 -17.70 -6.47
C VAL A 108 3.50 -18.73 -7.27
N PRO A 109 2.21 -18.46 -7.53
CA PRO A 109 1.38 -19.34 -8.36
C PRO A 109 2.03 -19.60 -9.73
N GLY A 110 2.09 -20.87 -10.15
CA GLY A 110 2.65 -21.27 -11.45
C GLY A 110 4.12 -21.69 -11.43
N GLY A 111 4.71 -21.98 -10.26
CA GLY A 111 6.03 -22.62 -10.15
C GLY A 111 7.21 -21.68 -10.41
N GLN A 112 7.02 -20.36 -10.34
CA GLN A 112 8.05 -19.34 -10.61
C GLN A 112 8.99 -19.06 -9.42
N GLY A 113 9.03 -19.97 -8.44
CA GLY A 113 9.81 -19.82 -7.21
C GLY A 113 9.07 -19.02 -6.13
N SER A 114 9.84 -18.43 -5.21
CA SER A 114 9.29 -17.61 -4.12
C SER A 114 9.22 -16.13 -4.49
N LEU A 115 8.36 -15.37 -3.80
CA LEU A 115 8.26 -13.92 -3.93
C LEU A 115 9.61 -13.26 -3.64
N GLY A 116 10.34 -13.81 -2.68
CA GLY A 116 11.70 -13.39 -2.35
C GLY A 116 12.65 -13.61 -3.52
N ALA A 117 12.58 -14.74 -4.23
CA ALA A 117 13.32 -14.91 -5.49
C ALA A 117 12.86 -13.95 -6.60
N LEU A 118 11.57 -13.57 -6.63
CA LEU A 118 11.04 -12.57 -7.56
C LEU A 118 11.44 -11.14 -7.22
N VAL A 119 11.76 -10.83 -5.97
CA VAL A 119 12.15 -9.51 -5.51
C VAL A 119 13.66 -9.38 -5.38
N ALA A 120 14.35 -10.46 -5.01
CA ALA A 120 15.79 -10.55 -4.93
C ALA A 120 16.40 -10.21 -6.29
N THR A 121 17.23 -9.18 -6.29
CA THR A 121 18.21 -8.99 -7.35
C THR A 121 19.05 -10.25 -7.37
N ALA A 122 19.07 -10.99 -8.48
CA ALA A 122 19.95 -12.14 -8.61
C ALA A 122 21.36 -11.67 -8.24
N GLU A 123 21.92 -12.18 -7.16
CA GLU A 123 23.26 -11.82 -6.71
C GLU A 123 24.21 -11.96 -7.92
N GLY A 124 24.83 -10.84 -8.32
CA GLY A 124 25.73 -10.78 -9.48
C GLY A 124 25.14 -10.31 -10.82
N ARG A 125 23.83 -10.04 -10.94
CA ARG A 125 23.27 -9.37 -12.13
C ARG A 125 22.84 -7.95 -11.81
N GLU A 126 23.40 -6.98 -12.52
CA GLU A 126 23.01 -5.58 -12.42
C GLU A 126 21.55 -5.40 -12.84
N VAL A 127 20.69 -5.03 -11.91
CA VAL A 127 19.36 -4.53 -12.26
C VAL A 127 19.56 -3.21 -13.00
N PRO A 128 18.90 -3.01 -14.16
CA PRO A 128 19.03 -1.74 -14.88
C PRO A 128 18.69 -0.57 -13.96
N ARG A 129 19.55 0.46 -13.93
CA ARG A 129 19.40 1.64 -13.04
C ARG A 129 18.00 2.26 -13.13
N TRP A 130 17.40 2.27 -14.33
CA TRP A 130 16.05 2.77 -14.56
C TRP A 130 14.98 1.96 -13.82
N ALA A 131 15.13 0.64 -13.68
CA ALA A 131 14.18 -0.21 -12.96
C ALA A 131 14.31 -0.01 -11.44
N GLY A 132 15.52 0.28 -10.95
CA GLY A 132 15.73 0.75 -9.58
C GLY A 132 15.07 2.10 -9.31
N LEU A 133 15.23 3.06 -10.22
CA LEU A 133 14.58 4.38 -10.14
C LEU A 133 13.05 4.26 -10.14
N CYS A 134 12.48 3.39 -10.99
CA CYS A 134 11.04 3.12 -10.98
C CYS A 134 10.56 2.55 -9.63
N GLY A 135 11.31 1.62 -9.03
CA GLY A 135 10.98 1.11 -7.69
C GLY A 135 11.04 2.18 -6.61
N LEU A 136 12.01 3.10 -6.68
CA LEU A 136 12.05 4.25 -5.77
C LEU A 136 10.86 5.20 -5.99
N LEU A 137 10.49 5.44 -7.24
CA LEU A 137 9.35 6.28 -7.59
C LEU A 137 8.04 5.75 -7.01
N VAL A 138 7.85 4.42 -7.02
CA VAL A 138 6.70 3.76 -6.38
C VAL A 138 6.64 4.10 -4.89
N LEU A 139 7.74 3.96 -4.16
CA LEU A 139 7.78 4.29 -2.73
C LEU A 139 7.46 5.77 -2.46
N VAL A 140 8.01 6.68 -3.27
CA VAL A 140 7.82 8.13 -3.12
C VAL A 140 6.41 8.58 -3.51
N LEU A 141 5.72 7.87 -4.39
CA LEU A 141 4.35 8.22 -4.78
C LEU A 141 3.31 7.53 -3.89
N GLU A 142 3.48 6.23 -3.63
CA GLU A 142 2.47 5.41 -2.97
C GLU A 142 2.44 5.62 -1.46
N LEU A 143 3.59 5.68 -0.79
CA LEU A 143 3.62 5.84 0.67
C LEU A 143 3.08 7.21 1.12
N PRO A 144 3.49 8.36 0.53
CA PRO A 144 2.88 9.64 0.87
C PRO A 144 1.39 9.68 0.53
N SER A 145 0.98 9.09 -0.61
CA SER A 145 -0.44 8.99 -0.97
C SER A 145 -1.24 8.21 0.05
N PHE A 146 -0.69 7.11 0.56
CA PHE A 146 -1.28 6.31 1.62
C PHE A 146 -1.36 7.10 2.94
N TRP A 147 -0.26 7.71 3.39
CA TRP A 147 -0.22 8.44 4.65
C TRP A 147 -1.17 9.62 4.67
N VAL A 148 -1.20 10.42 3.60
CA VAL A 148 -2.13 11.56 3.47
C VAL A 148 -3.57 11.09 3.45
N SER A 149 -3.88 10.00 2.74
CA SER A 149 -5.22 9.41 2.71
C SER A 149 -5.69 8.93 4.08
N VAL A 150 -4.81 8.27 4.85
CA VAL A 150 -5.09 7.92 6.24
C VAL A 150 -5.25 9.17 7.10
N GLY A 151 -4.41 10.19 6.92
CA GLY A 151 -4.52 11.48 7.59
C GLY A 151 -5.88 12.15 7.36
N MET A 152 -6.38 12.12 6.12
CA MET A 152 -7.73 12.57 5.78
C MET A 152 -8.81 11.77 6.53
N GLY A 153 -8.63 10.46 6.65
CA GLY A 153 -9.50 9.58 7.45
C GLY A 153 -9.49 9.91 8.94
N ILE A 154 -8.31 10.11 9.54
CA ILE A 154 -8.17 10.53 10.95
C ILE A 154 -8.83 11.90 11.16
N GLY A 155 -8.68 12.83 10.22
CA GLY A 155 -9.34 14.13 10.28
C GLY A 155 -10.86 14.02 10.23
N MET A 156 -11.38 13.11 9.39
CA MET A 156 -12.82 12.80 9.33
C MET A 156 -13.31 12.26 10.67
N ALA A 157 -12.61 11.28 11.23
CA ALA A 157 -12.89 10.68 12.52
C ALA A 157 -12.94 11.73 13.65
N ARG A 158 -11.97 12.64 13.70
CA ARG A 158 -11.94 13.73 14.69
C ARG A 158 -13.15 14.65 14.59
N LYS A 159 -13.52 15.06 13.36
CA LYS A 159 -14.70 15.91 13.13
C LYS A 159 -15.99 15.19 13.52
N LEU A 160 -16.11 13.89 13.23
CA LEU A 160 -17.27 13.07 13.58
C LEU A 160 -17.37 12.72 15.07
N SER A 161 -16.25 12.73 15.80
CA SER A 161 -16.21 12.44 17.25
C SER A 161 -16.74 13.57 18.12
N ALA A 162 -16.93 14.77 17.56
CA ALA A 162 -17.51 15.89 18.30
C ALA A 162 -18.98 15.59 18.67
N ALA A 163 -19.40 16.04 19.86
CA ALA A 163 -20.76 15.80 20.36
C ALA A 163 -21.81 16.30 19.35
N GLY A 164 -22.74 15.42 18.96
CA GLY A 164 -23.79 15.72 17.98
C GLY A 164 -23.33 15.80 16.51
N ALA A 165 -22.04 15.62 16.22
CA ALA A 165 -21.52 15.72 14.85
C ALA A 165 -21.70 14.42 14.03
N TYR A 166 -21.92 13.28 14.68
CA TYR A 166 -22.11 11.99 14.03
C TYR A 166 -23.52 11.88 13.41
N THR A 167 -23.71 12.52 12.25
CA THR A 167 -24.94 12.47 11.46
C THR A 167 -24.64 11.98 10.05
N LEU A 168 -25.64 11.42 9.37
CA LEU A 168 -25.49 10.95 7.99
C LEU A 168 -25.11 12.10 7.03
N ALA A 169 -25.70 13.28 7.23
CA ALA A 169 -25.40 14.47 6.42
C ALA A 169 -23.94 14.92 6.57
N ASN A 170 -23.44 14.97 7.80
CA ASN A 170 -22.05 15.34 8.07
C ASN A 170 -21.07 14.29 7.52
N LEU A 171 -21.39 13.00 7.67
CA LEU A 171 -20.58 11.91 7.12
C LEU A 171 -20.47 12.02 5.59
N GLN A 172 -21.60 12.22 4.91
CA GLN A 172 -21.63 12.38 3.45
C GLN A 172 -20.84 13.60 3.00
N ALA A 173 -21.05 14.76 3.63
CA ALA A 173 -20.34 15.99 3.30
C ALA A 173 -18.81 15.83 3.44
N LEU A 174 -18.36 15.26 4.56
CA LEU A 174 -16.94 15.02 4.83
C LEU A 174 -16.33 13.97 3.88
N ALA A 175 -17.09 12.94 3.52
CA ALA A 175 -16.66 11.91 2.58
C ALA A 175 -16.51 12.47 1.15
N ILE A 176 -17.48 13.25 0.67
CA ILE A 176 -17.46 13.85 -0.68
C ILE A 176 -16.27 14.80 -0.83
N GLU A 177 -16.05 15.67 0.17
CA GLU A 177 -14.92 16.60 0.20
C GLU A 177 -13.57 15.86 0.03
N ARG A 178 -13.41 14.74 0.74
CA ARG A 178 -12.19 13.93 0.71
C ARG A 178 -12.06 13.10 -0.55
N LEU A 179 -13.15 12.53 -1.05
CA LEU A 179 -13.20 11.81 -2.32
C LEU A 179 -12.80 12.70 -3.48
N HIS A 180 -13.22 13.97 -3.47
CA HIS A 180 -12.78 14.93 -4.47
C HIS A 180 -11.27 15.19 -4.42
N ALA A 181 -10.71 15.43 -3.22
CA ALA A 181 -9.26 15.58 -3.05
C ALA A 181 -8.49 14.32 -3.48
N TYR A 182 -9.00 13.14 -3.11
CA TYR A 182 -8.47 11.84 -3.49
C TYR A 182 -8.43 11.65 -5.00
N TRP A 183 -9.54 11.94 -5.68
CA TRP A 183 -9.66 11.82 -7.13
C TRP A 183 -8.70 12.73 -7.88
N MET A 184 -8.57 13.98 -7.43
CA MET A 184 -7.77 15.00 -8.12
C MET A 184 -6.27 14.85 -7.92
N THR A 185 -5.81 14.23 -6.82
CA THR A 185 -4.38 14.21 -6.46
C THR A 185 -3.83 12.80 -6.24
N ILE A 186 -4.54 11.98 -5.48
CA ILE A 186 -4.06 10.64 -5.09
C ILE A 186 -4.17 9.66 -6.25
N ILE A 187 -5.31 9.63 -6.96
CA ILE A 187 -5.48 8.70 -8.09
C ILE A 187 -4.42 8.91 -9.20
N PRO A 188 -4.12 10.15 -9.65
CA PRO A 188 -3.03 10.37 -10.61
C PRO A 188 -1.67 9.88 -10.10
N ALA A 189 -1.35 10.14 -8.83
CA ALA A 189 -0.11 9.66 -8.21
C ALA A 189 -0.04 8.13 -8.17
N LEU A 190 -1.14 7.45 -7.82
CA LEU A 190 -1.22 5.98 -7.82
C LEU A 190 -1.15 5.39 -9.23
N CYS A 191 -1.69 6.07 -10.24
CA CYS A 191 -1.55 5.68 -11.64
C CYS A 191 -0.08 5.70 -12.08
N LEU A 192 0.63 6.80 -11.78
CA LEU A 192 2.06 6.92 -12.05
C LEU A 192 2.89 5.88 -11.28
N SER A 193 2.53 5.62 -10.01
CA SER A 193 3.14 4.55 -9.20
C SER A 193 2.96 3.20 -9.87
N ALA A 194 1.74 2.83 -10.28
CA ALA A 194 1.45 1.55 -10.91
C ALA A 194 2.20 1.37 -12.25
N LEU A 195 2.34 2.43 -13.06
CA LEU A 195 3.16 2.40 -14.27
C LEU A 195 4.64 2.14 -13.94
N ALA A 196 5.17 2.82 -12.91
CA ALA A 196 6.54 2.63 -12.45
C ALA A 196 6.76 1.22 -11.90
N GLU A 197 5.84 0.68 -11.13
CA GLU A 197 5.92 -0.68 -10.57
C GLU A 197 5.95 -1.73 -11.70
N VAL A 198 5.06 -1.62 -12.68
CA VAL A 198 5.06 -2.53 -13.84
C VAL A 198 6.35 -2.41 -14.65
N ALA A 199 6.88 -1.21 -14.83
CA ALA A 199 8.17 -0.99 -15.48
C ALA A 199 9.31 -1.66 -14.68
N ALA A 200 9.35 -1.48 -13.36
CA ALA A 200 10.35 -2.06 -12.48
C ALA A 200 10.31 -3.60 -12.52
N ILE A 201 9.12 -4.21 -12.43
CA ILE A 201 8.94 -5.66 -12.52
C ILE A 201 9.43 -6.17 -13.88
N ARG A 202 9.07 -5.50 -14.98
CA ARG A 202 9.51 -5.89 -16.32
C ARG A 202 11.03 -5.78 -16.48
N GLY A 203 11.64 -4.75 -15.90
CA GLY A 203 13.10 -4.56 -15.90
C GLY A 203 13.82 -5.68 -15.16
N ARG A 204 13.33 -6.05 -13.98
CA ARG A 204 13.86 -7.17 -13.19
C ARG A 204 13.66 -8.51 -13.88
N ALA A 205 12.50 -8.75 -14.48
CA ALA A 205 12.23 -9.97 -15.24
C ALA A 205 13.17 -10.12 -16.45
N ARG A 206 13.43 -9.04 -17.20
CA ARG A 206 14.41 -9.03 -18.30
C ARG A 206 15.82 -9.33 -17.83
N ALA A 207 16.24 -8.76 -16.70
CA ALA A 207 17.56 -9.05 -16.12
C ALA A 207 17.72 -10.52 -15.71
N ARG A 208 16.62 -11.23 -15.37
CA ARG A 208 16.63 -12.68 -15.10
C ARG A 208 16.63 -13.53 -16.37
N GLY A 209 15.94 -13.09 -17.42
CA GLY A 209 15.78 -13.81 -18.69
C GLY A 209 16.82 -13.47 -19.77
N ALA A 210 17.92 -12.77 -19.45
CA ALA A 210 19.05 -12.61 -20.37
C ALA A 210 19.77 -13.95 -20.55
N SER A 211 19.25 -14.73 -21.50
CA SER A 211 19.98 -15.58 -22.44
C SER A 211 19.84 -14.95 -23.82
#